data_AF-A0AAU6BS26-F1
#
_entry.id   AF-A0AAU6BS26-F1
#
_cell.length_a   1.000
_cell.length_b   1.000
_cell.length_c   1.000
_cell.angle_alpha   90.00
_cell.angle_beta   90.00
_cell.angle_gamma   90.00
#
_symmetry.space_group_name_H-M   'P 1'
#
loop_
_entity.id
_entity.type
_entity.pdbx_description
1 polymer ?
#
loop_
_entity_poly.entity_id
_entity_poly.type
_entity_poly.pdbx_seq_one_letter_code
_entity_poly.pdbx_strand_id
1 'polypeptide(L)'
;MALGDHGPRADPTLPIEARNAVSNLLLLCSTCHDIVDKNNGEAYTVEQLSRLKAEHETWTAALRKAGQAWRMSYSSIDYLNVPRVAMLPGGDVVQQAAQRAGLDPTRPFSGQGFAPGMFVGTVRPVFESWRGHAVPLDEARPDAIRQGMYVAFNAPMRSRNVSNRPFPRPLTGTWQDDPYLSFRLDGRTVMIRYDPQWLTTTTAGTDLVSAATEQATYAGIGLVVGESADAIRISALFFGKPQTAEGAFMKYVIQGEDETARTVSVDDFETGLSSRGSASQLLGATRDPSNDDVTVALHFNELEVDPGQIQRETFRQLMRVVPEFRRDLTVAVGTLFTHSGLTGLPKPLDIAAAHLAGEPKVWSTHSINGLGTLLADVEVAFALVRGVRRGQLDDLHQALLAESESYLGAVEVNLRRPTHQHFYGVSPRYRLIEADLRLLYSAKECYGELGDWDHRSHELLDEWESEEIFKSVAWEEDKEQSAADERQAEEEMSAWLATIDPDEATAD
;
A
#
# COMPACT_ATOMS: atom_id res chain seq x y z
N MET A 1 -4.64 -4.12 -34.87
CA MET A 1 -5.12 -3.95 -36.27
C MET A 1 -6.63 -4.23 -36.36
N ALA A 2 -7.27 -3.95 -37.50
CA ALA A 2 -8.69 -4.29 -37.68
C ALA A 2 -8.88 -5.81 -37.90
N LEU A 3 -9.94 -6.38 -37.32
CA LEU A 3 -10.24 -7.81 -37.41
C LEU A 3 -10.62 -8.23 -38.84
N GLY A 4 -11.42 -7.42 -39.53
CA GLY A 4 -11.87 -7.71 -40.89
C GLY A 4 -10.80 -7.39 -41.94
N ASP A 5 -10.65 -8.24 -42.96
CA ASP A 5 -9.64 -8.14 -44.03
C ASP A 5 -9.73 -6.85 -44.88
N HIS A 6 -10.87 -6.17 -44.85
CA HIS A 6 -11.12 -4.94 -45.61
C HIS A 6 -11.20 -3.70 -44.71
N GLY A 7 -10.81 -3.83 -43.45
CA GLY A 7 -10.75 -2.70 -42.54
C GLY A 7 -9.65 -1.71 -42.94
N PRO A 8 -9.82 -0.40 -42.66
CA PRO A 8 -8.84 0.63 -43.00
C PRO A 8 -7.48 0.46 -42.30
N ARG A 9 -7.40 -0.47 -41.33
CA ARG A 9 -6.23 -0.81 -40.50
C ARG A 9 -5.88 -2.30 -40.58
N ALA A 10 -6.43 -3.02 -41.54
CA ALA A 10 -6.21 -4.47 -41.67
C ALA A 10 -4.89 -4.73 -42.40
N ASP A 11 -4.12 -5.68 -41.89
CA ASP A 11 -3.08 -6.34 -42.67
C ASP A 11 -3.60 -7.74 -43.03
N PRO A 12 -4.09 -7.95 -44.26
CA PRO A 12 -4.62 -9.22 -44.71
C PRO A 12 -3.61 -10.37 -44.61
N THR A 13 -2.32 -10.07 -44.57
CA THR A 13 -1.24 -11.07 -44.53
C THR A 13 -1.03 -11.68 -43.15
N LEU A 14 -1.55 -11.05 -42.09
CA LEU A 14 -1.47 -11.58 -40.73
C LEU A 14 -2.60 -12.59 -40.48
N PRO A 15 -2.30 -13.75 -39.85
CA PRO A 15 -3.33 -14.68 -39.38
C PRO A 15 -4.18 -14.06 -38.27
N ILE A 16 -5.42 -14.52 -38.14
CA ILE A 16 -6.41 -13.91 -37.24
C ILE A 16 -5.98 -13.94 -35.76
N GLU A 17 -5.24 -14.98 -35.36
CA GLU A 17 -4.65 -15.13 -34.03
C GLU A 17 -3.64 -14.02 -33.76
N ALA A 18 -2.80 -13.69 -34.74
CA ALA A 18 -1.82 -12.59 -34.65
C ALA A 18 -2.48 -11.21 -34.70
N ARG A 19 -3.65 -11.08 -35.34
CA ARG A 19 -4.45 -9.84 -35.32
C ARG A 19 -5.09 -9.59 -33.96
N ASN A 20 -5.48 -10.66 -33.26
CA ASN A 20 -6.11 -10.63 -31.94
C ASN A 20 -5.11 -10.67 -30.78
N ALA A 21 -3.83 -10.89 -31.04
CA ALA A 21 -2.80 -10.86 -30.01
C ALA A 21 -2.75 -9.49 -29.32
N VAL A 22 -2.57 -9.48 -27.99
CA VAL A 22 -2.51 -8.25 -27.17
C VAL A 22 -1.48 -7.26 -27.71
N SER A 23 -0.34 -7.75 -28.21
CA SER A 23 0.72 -6.95 -28.83
C SER A 23 0.25 -6.13 -30.04
N ASN A 24 -0.83 -6.56 -30.71
CA ASN A 24 -1.42 -5.93 -31.89
C ASN A 24 -2.71 -5.13 -31.59
N LEU A 25 -3.17 -5.13 -30.33
CA LEU A 25 -4.33 -4.33 -29.92
C LEU A 25 -3.91 -2.89 -29.64
N LEU A 26 -4.74 -1.94 -30.11
CA LEU A 26 -4.59 -0.51 -29.84
C LEU A 26 -5.94 0.03 -29.37
N LEU A 27 -5.97 0.56 -28.16
CA LEU A 27 -7.17 1.18 -27.61
C LEU A 27 -7.25 2.65 -28.05
N LEU A 28 -8.38 3.04 -28.63
CA LEU A 28 -8.67 4.40 -29.06
C LEU A 28 -9.98 4.86 -28.43
N CYS A 29 -10.08 6.14 -28.04
CA CYS A 29 -11.38 6.71 -27.70
C CYS A 29 -12.26 6.79 -28.96
N SER A 30 -13.57 6.93 -28.80
CA SER A 30 -14.52 6.96 -29.92
C SER A 30 -14.16 8.01 -30.98
N THR A 31 -13.72 9.21 -30.55
CA THR A 31 -13.30 10.28 -31.47
C THR A 31 -12.04 9.91 -32.25
N CYS A 32 -11.00 9.38 -31.59
CA CYS A 32 -9.79 8.96 -32.28
C CYS A 32 -10.04 7.76 -33.19
N HIS A 33 -10.93 6.84 -32.78
CA HIS A 33 -11.36 5.71 -33.61
C HIS A 33 -12.01 6.20 -34.90
N ASP A 34 -12.94 7.15 -34.80
CA ASP A 34 -13.60 7.77 -35.95
C ASP A 34 -12.61 8.49 -36.88
N ILE A 35 -11.68 9.27 -36.32
CA ILE A 35 -10.67 10.00 -37.09
C ILE A 35 -9.81 9.03 -37.88
N VAL A 36 -9.29 7.99 -37.23
CA VAL A 36 -8.40 7.01 -37.85
C VAL A 36 -9.13 6.21 -38.93
N ASP A 37 -10.34 5.72 -38.64
CA ASP A 37 -11.09 4.90 -39.59
C ASP A 37 -11.57 5.72 -40.80
N LYS A 38 -12.04 6.96 -40.62
CA LYS A 38 -12.47 7.84 -41.72
C LYS A 38 -11.31 8.32 -42.59
N ASN A 39 -10.10 8.31 -42.06
CA ASN A 39 -8.90 8.69 -42.79
C ASN A 39 -8.38 7.58 -43.73
N ASN A 40 -8.92 6.36 -43.65
CA ASN A 40 -8.70 5.25 -44.59
C ASN A 40 -7.21 4.95 -44.88
N GLY A 41 -6.35 5.13 -43.87
CA GLY A 41 -4.92 4.82 -43.94
C GLY A 41 -4.03 5.88 -44.60
N GLU A 42 -4.55 7.07 -44.97
CA GLU A 42 -3.77 8.11 -45.67
C GLU A 42 -2.73 8.80 -44.75
N ALA A 43 -3.16 9.20 -43.55
CA ALA A 43 -2.33 9.84 -42.52
C ALA A 43 -2.02 8.90 -41.35
N TYR A 44 -2.81 7.84 -41.17
CA TYR A 44 -2.66 6.84 -40.10
C TYR A 44 -2.32 5.47 -40.68
N THR A 45 -1.13 5.34 -41.28
CA THR A 45 -0.62 4.05 -41.77
C THR A 45 -0.39 3.06 -40.62
N VAL A 46 -0.23 1.78 -40.94
CA VAL A 46 0.09 0.74 -39.95
C VAL A 46 1.37 1.09 -39.18
N GLU A 47 2.40 1.55 -39.87
CA GLU A 47 3.67 1.96 -39.27
C GLU A 47 3.49 3.15 -38.32
N GLN A 48 2.66 4.12 -38.73
CA GLN A 48 2.36 5.29 -37.92
C GLN A 48 1.60 4.91 -36.64
N LEU A 49 0.61 4.04 -36.74
CA LEU A 49 -0.15 3.55 -35.59
C LEU A 49 0.71 2.69 -34.65
N SER A 50 1.57 1.85 -35.19
CA SER A 50 2.55 1.07 -34.40
C SER A 50 3.54 1.96 -33.66
N ARG A 51 4.02 3.03 -34.31
CA ARG A 51 4.87 4.03 -33.65
C ARG A 51 4.13 4.73 -32.52
N LEU A 52 2.91 5.23 -32.77
CA LEU A 52 2.09 5.89 -31.75
C LEU A 52 1.80 4.96 -30.56
N LYS A 53 1.55 3.67 -30.83
CA LYS A 53 1.41 2.64 -29.80
C LYS A 53 2.68 2.51 -28.95
N ALA A 54 3.83 2.31 -29.60
CA ALA A 54 5.11 2.15 -28.90
C ALA A 54 5.49 3.38 -28.07
N GLU A 55 5.26 4.58 -28.60
CA GLU A 55 5.45 5.84 -27.88
C GLU A 55 4.53 5.93 -26.66
N HIS A 56 3.24 5.58 -26.81
CA HIS A 56 2.28 5.57 -25.70
C HIS A 56 2.62 4.51 -24.64
N GLU A 57 3.03 3.31 -25.03
CA GLU A 57 3.44 2.24 -24.11
C GLU A 57 4.71 2.59 -23.36
N THR A 58 5.70 3.17 -24.05
CA THR A 58 6.93 3.66 -23.43
C THR A 58 6.61 4.78 -22.43
N TRP A 59 5.73 5.70 -22.83
CA TRP A 59 5.29 6.80 -21.98
C TRP A 59 4.54 6.29 -20.75
N THR A 60 3.56 5.40 -20.91
CA THR A 60 2.82 4.80 -19.77
C THR A 60 3.71 3.97 -18.85
N ALA A 61 4.71 3.26 -19.39
CA ALA A 61 5.71 2.58 -18.58
C ALA A 61 6.56 3.58 -17.76
N ALA A 62 6.96 4.71 -18.35
CA ALA A 62 7.65 5.76 -17.63
C ALA A 62 6.77 6.40 -16.55
N LEU A 63 5.47 6.61 -16.82
CA LEU A 63 4.50 7.09 -15.83
C LEU A 63 4.37 6.13 -14.65
N ARG A 64 4.26 4.83 -14.92
CA ARG A 64 4.16 3.80 -13.89
C ARG A 64 5.41 3.79 -13.00
N LYS A 65 6.60 3.93 -13.59
CA LYS A 65 7.88 4.03 -12.86
C LYS A 65 8.03 5.32 -12.06
N ALA A 66 7.45 6.43 -12.53
CA ALA A 66 7.52 7.72 -11.86
C ALA A 66 6.52 7.85 -10.70
N GLY A 67 5.39 7.14 -10.79
CA GLY A 67 4.37 7.11 -9.76
C GLY A 67 4.85 6.39 -8.50
N GLN A 68 4.53 6.93 -7.35
CA GLN A 68 4.72 6.26 -6.06
C GLN A 68 3.37 5.79 -5.55
N ALA A 69 3.35 4.71 -4.79
CA ALA A 69 2.16 4.30 -4.05
C ALA A 69 1.73 5.45 -3.13
N TRP A 70 0.54 5.99 -3.39
CA TRP A 70 0.01 7.13 -2.65
C TRP A 70 -0.94 6.64 -1.56
N ARG A 71 -0.70 7.06 -0.32
CA ARG A 71 -1.58 6.78 0.84
C ARG A 71 -1.78 8.06 1.64
N MET A 72 -3.02 8.34 2.04
CA MET A 72 -3.33 9.54 2.82
C MET A 72 -4.48 9.28 3.77
N SER A 73 -4.27 9.62 5.05
CA SER A 73 -5.37 9.72 6.02
C SER A 73 -6.05 11.08 5.85
N TYR A 74 -7.38 11.08 5.71
CA TYR A 74 -8.19 12.28 5.59
C TYR A 74 -9.01 12.52 6.84
N SER A 75 -9.19 13.77 7.24
CA SER A 75 -10.25 14.13 8.19
C SER A 75 -11.61 14.21 7.49
N SER A 76 -11.62 14.68 6.24
CA SER A 76 -12.79 14.75 5.37
C SER A 76 -12.41 14.49 3.92
N ILE A 77 -13.31 13.85 3.16
CA ILE A 77 -13.25 13.77 1.71
C ILE A 77 -14.23 14.80 1.17
N ASP A 78 -13.75 15.84 0.52
CA ASP A 78 -14.56 17.00 0.14
C ASP A 78 -15.07 16.88 -1.30
N TYR A 79 -14.28 16.25 -2.17
CA TYR A 79 -14.60 16.03 -3.58
C TYR A 79 -14.20 14.61 -4.00
N LEU A 80 -15.08 13.94 -4.74
CA LEU A 80 -14.78 12.64 -5.34
C LEU A 80 -15.56 12.41 -6.63
N ASN A 81 -14.87 12.27 -7.75
CA ASN A 81 -15.47 11.84 -9.01
C ASN A 81 -15.48 10.31 -9.06
N VAL A 82 -16.54 9.70 -8.53
CA VAL A 82 -16.65 8.23 -8.39
C VAL A 82 -16.43 7.49 -9.72
N PRO A 83 -17.06 7.86 -10.86
CA PRO A 83 -16.83 7.17 -12.12
C PRO A 83 -15.37 7.19 -12.57
N ARG A 84 -14.68 8.32 -12.41
CA ARG A 84 -13.28 8.45 -12.85
C ARG A 84 -12.32 7.75 -11.90
N VAL A 85 -12.61 7.71 -10.61
CA VAL A 85 -11.81 6.95 -9.64
C VAL A 85 -12.00 5.45 -9.84
N ALA A 86 -13.21 4.98 -10.13
CA ALA A 86 -13.48 3.58 -10.42
C ALA A 86 -12.73 3.05 -11.67
N MET A 87 -12.30 3.93 -12.56
CA MET A 87 -11.48 3.59 -13.73
C MET A 87 -9.98 3.47 -13.43
N LEU A 88 -9.54 3.80 -12.22
CA LEU A 88 -8.14 3.64 -11.81
C LEU A 88 -7.86 2.20 -11.37
N PRO A 89 -6.59 1.74 -11.44
CA PRO A 89 -6.18 0.48 -10.82
C PRO A 89 -6.55 0.45 -9.33
N GLY A 90 -7.25 -0.60 -8.92
CA GLY A 90 -7.79 -0.74 -7.56
C GLY A 90 -8.82 0.33 -7.20
N GLY A 91 -9.48 0.97 -8.17
CA GLY A 91 -10.57 1.93 -7.95
C GLY A 91 -11.94 1.27 -7.79
N ASP A 92 -12.05 -0.02 -8.10
CA ASP A 92 -13.27 -0.81 -7.96
C ASP A 92 -13.74 -0.88 -6.50
N VAL A 93 -12.83 -0.88 -5.53
CA VAL A 93 -13.17 -0.80 -4.09
C VAL A 93 -13.94 0.48 -3.74
N VAL A 94 -13.69 1.59 -4.42
CA VAL A 94 -14.47 2.84 -4.25
C VAL A 94 -15.87 2.67 -4.83
N GLN A 95 -16.00 1.98 -5.95
CA GLN A 95 -17.30 1.65 -6.54
C GLN A 95 -18.09 0.69 -5.65
N GLN A 96 -17.44 -0.32 -5.07
CA GLN A 96 -18.04 -1.24 -4.11
C GLN A 96 -18.50 -0.50 -2.85
N ALA A 97 -17.68 0.42 -2.32
CA ALA A 97 -18.05 1.26 -1.18
C ALA A 97 -19.29 2.11 -1.47
N ALA A 98 -19.40 2.68 -2.68
CA ALA A 98 -20.58 3.41 -3.13
C ALA A 98 -21.83 2.52 -3.14
N GLN A 99 -21.73 1.33 -3.73
CA GLN A 99 -22.83 0.36 -3.78
C GLN A 99 -23.29 -0.07 -2.38
N ARG A 100 -22.36 -0.36 -1.46
CA ARG A 100 -22.68 -0.73 -0.07
C ARG A 100 -23.39 0.40 0.69
N ALA A 101 -23.04 1.65 0.39
CA ALA A 101 -23.69 2.82 0.96
C ALA A 101 -25.05 3.16 0.30
N GLY A 102 -25.48 2.41 -0.71
CA GLY A 102 -26.71 2.68 -1.47
C GLY A 102 -26.61 3.89 -2.39
N LEU A 103 -25.40 4.32 -2.73
CA LEU A 103 -25.14 5.42 -3.65
C LEU A 103 -25.13 4.92 -5.10
N ASP A 104 -25.77 5.63 -6.02
CA ASP A 104 -25.57 5.43 -7.46
C ASP A 104 -24.25 6.10 -7.87
N PRO A 105 -23.19 5.31 -8.19
CA PRO A 105 -21.87 5.86 -8.49
C PRO A 105 -21.82 6.60 -9.82
N THR A 106 -22.85 6.48 -10.67
CA THR A 106 -22.90 7.12 -11.99
C THR A 106 -23.48 8.54 -11.95
N ARG A 107 -24.03 8.94 -10.79
CA ARG A 107 -24.68 10.23 -10.59
C ARG A 107 -23.96 11.06 -9.53
N PRO A 108 -23.98 12.41 -9.63
CA PRO A 108 -23.42 13.26 -8.59
C PRO A 108 -24.10 13.07 -7.22
N PHE A 109 -23.41 13.40 -6.13
CA PHE A 109 -23.91 13.15 -4.76
C PHE A 109 -25.21 13.89 -4.41
N SER A 110 -25.40 15.08 -4.98
CA SER A 110 -26.59 15.90 -4.73
C SER A 110 -27.87 15.17 -5.17
N GLY A 111 -28.85 15.09 -4.25
CA GLY A 111 -30.15 14.49 -4.52
C GLY A 111 -30.24 12.98 -4.28
N GLN A 112 -29.20 12.36 -3.68
CA GLN A 112 -29.18 10.93 -3.34
C GLN A 112 -29.48 10.64 -1.84
N GLY A 113 -30.12 11.58 -1.14
CA GLY A 113 -30.51 11.40 0.26
C GLY A 113 -29.34 11.30 1.23
N PHE A 114 -29.36 10.32 2.14
CA PHE A 114 -28.31 10.09 3.15
C PHE A 114 -27.13 9.24 2.64
N ALA A 115 -27.24 8.63 1.46
CA ALA A 115 -26.22 7.76 0.89
C ALA A 115 -24.83 8.43 0.76
N PRO A 116 -24.69 9.71 0.37
CA PRO A 116 -23.39 10.39 0.34
C PRO A 116 -22.68 10.42 1.69
N GLY A 117 -23.40 10.66 2.79
CA GLY A 117 -22.81 10.71 4.13
C GLY A 117 -22.30 9.34 4.59
N MET A 118 -23.08 8.29 4.36
CA MET A 118 -22.67 6.91 4.63
C MET A 118 -21.45 6.53 3.78
N PHE A 119 -21.48 6.88 2.51
CA PHE A 119 -20.40 6.61 1.58
C PHE A 119 -19.07 7.26 2.01
N VAL A 120 -19.08 8.53 2.42
CA VAL A 120 -17.86 9.22 2.90
C VAL A 120 -17.25 8.48 4.09
N GLY A 121 -18.07 7.96 5.00
CA GLY A 121 -17.61 7.15 6.14
C GLY A 121 -16.93 5.85 5.69
N THR A 122 -17.51 5.16 4.72
CA THR A 122 -17.00 3.88 4.19
C THR A 122 -15.77 4.04 3.30
N VAL A 123 -15.67 5.12 2.53
CA VAL A 123 -14.59 5.30 1.55
C VAL A 123 -13.32 5.94 2.13
N ARG A 124 -13.42 6.61 3.28
CA ARG A 124 -12.26 7.24 3.91
C ARG A 124 -11.15 6.23 4.23
N PRO A 125 -11.41 5.07 4.88
CA PRO A 125 -10.39 4.05 5.13
C PRO A 125 -9.75 3.51 3.85
N VAL A 126 -10.52 3.42 2.75
CA VAL A 126 -10.03 2.98 1.45
C VAL A 126 -8.86 3.85 0.97
N PHE A 127 -8.93 5.18 1.12
CA PHE A 127 -7.83 6.06 0.71
C PHE A 127 -6.57 5.95 1.59
N GLU A 128 -6.67 5.36 2.78
CA GLU A 128 -5.54 5.11 3.67
C GLU A 128 -4.76 3.86 3.25
N SER A 129 -5.43 2.89 2.64
CA SER A 129 -4.85 1.62 2.19
C SER A 129 -4.70 1.50 0.66
N TRP A 130 -5.30 2.40 -0.11
CA TRP A 130 -5.26 2.36 -1.57
C TRP A 130 -3.84 2.49 -2.12
N ARG A 131 -3.51 1.70 -3.13
CA ARG A 131 -2.18 1.64 -3.77
C ARG A 131 -2.14 2.35 -5.13
N GLY A 132 -2.98 3.37 -5.30
CA GLY A 132 -2.96 4.20 -6.50
C GLY A 132 -1.56 4.79 -6.71
N HIS A 133 -1.01 4.62 -7.91
CA HIS A 133 0.28 5.21 -8.25
C HIS A 133 0.08 6.63 -8.77
N ALA A 134 0.69 7.61 -8.11
CA ALA A 134 0.65 9.00 -8.52
C ALA A 134 2.03 9.64 -8.34
N VAL A 135 2.36 10.58 -9.23
CA VAL A 135 3.61 11.35 -9.15
C VAL A 135 3.42 12.46 -8.11
N PRO A 136 4.22 12.51 -7.02
CA PRO A 136 4.14 13.61 -6.07
C PRO A 136 4.43 14.96 -6.74
N LEU A 137 3.59 15.95 -6.47
CA LEU A 137 3.86 17.35 -6.80
C LEU A 137 4.73 17.95 -5.71
N ASP A 138 6.04 17.74 -5.83
CA ASP A 138 7.04 18.34 -4.95
C ASP A 138 8.05 19.18 -5.74
N GLU A 139 8.83 19.98 -4.99
CA GLU A 139 9.86 20.86 -5.55
C GLU A 139 11.08 20.08 -6.08
N ALA A 140 11.18 18.77 -5.80
CA ALA A 140 12.34 17.97 -6.17
C ALA A 140 12.33 17.57 -7.65
N ARG A 141 11.16 17.52 -8.32
CA ARG A 141 11.05 17.11 -9.75
C ARG A 141 10.01 17.91 -10.56
N PRO A 142 10.11 19.24 -10.64
CA PRO A 142 9.16 20.05 -11.41
C PRO A 142 9.12 19.70 -12.91
N ASP A 143 10.24 19.32 -13.51
CA ASP A 143 10.37 19.04 -14.94
C ASP A 143 9.83 17.66 -15.37
N ALA A 144 9.50 16.81 -14.41
CA ALA A 144 8.95 15.48 -14.67
C ALA A 144 7.46 15.51 -14.99
N ILE A 145 6.76 16.61 -14.69
CA ILE A 145 5.29 16.68 -14.84
C ILE A 145 4.91 16.95 -16.29
N ARG A 146 4.12 16.05 -16.87
CA ARG A 146 3.60 16.15 -18.26
C ARG A 146 2.09 16.02 -18.29
N GLN A 147 1.44 16.53 -19.33
CA GLN A 147 0.04 16.22 -19.59
C GLN A 147 -0.18 14.70 -19.61
N GLY A 148 -1.26 14.23 -18.98
CA GLY A 148 -1.63 12.82 -18.88
C GLY A 148 -1.11 12.09 -17.64
N MET A 149 -0.23 12.71 -16.83
CA MET A 149 0.23 12.11 -15.57
C MET A 149 -0.86 12.17 -14.50
N TYR A 150 -1.01 11.10 -13.72
CA TYR A 150 -1.66 11.19 -12.41
C TYR A 150 -0.68 11.78 -11.41
N VAL A 151 -1.11 12.83 -10.73
CA VAL A 151 -0.28 13.56 -9.78
C VAL A 151 -0.97 13.64 -8.42
N ALA A 152 -0.18 13.43 -7.37
CA ALA A 152 -0.61 13.59 -5.99
C ALA A 152 -0.21 14.98 -5.51
N PHE A 153 -1.13 15.68 -4.87
CA PHE A 153 -0.88 16.99 -4.26
C PHE A 153 -1.19 16.96 -2.78
N ASN A 154 -0.43 17.74 -2.01
CA ASN A 154 -0.69 18.03 -0.60
C ASN A 154 -0.08 19.40 -0.30
N ALA A 155 -0.91 20.44 -0.25
CA ALA A 155 -0.43 21.80 -0.04
C ALA A 155 -1.50 22.71 0.57
N PRO A 156 -1.10 23.83 1.21
CA PRO A 156 -2.01 24.94 1.50
C PRO A 156 -2.50 25.56 0.18
N MET A 157 -3.81 25.54 -0.05
CA MET A 157 -4.42 26.03 -1.30
C MET A 157 -5.43 27.13 -1.03
N ARG A 158 -5.64 27.96 -2.05
CA ARG A 158 -6.77 28.88 -2.13
C ARG A 158 -7.77 28.42 -3.16
N SER A 159 -9.04 28.52 -2.81
CA SER A 159 -10.14 28.28 -3.75
C SER A 159 -10.43 29.51 -4.61
N ARG A 160 -10.78 29.29 -5.87
CA ARG A 160 -11.10 30.31 -6.87
C ARG A 160 -12.39 29.94 -7.58
N ASN A 161 -13.14 30.96 -8.02
CA ASN A 161 -14.40 30.82 -8.76
C ASN A 161 -15.47 29.94 -8.06
N VAL A 162 -15.39 29.81 -6.74
CA VAL A 162 -16.38 29.11 -5.93
C VAL A 162 -17.67 29.90 -5.82
N SER A 163 -18.79 29.18 -5.85
CA SER A 163 -20.12 29.75 -5.69
C SER A 163 -20.78 29.20 -4.43
N ASN A 164 -21.40 30.08 -3.66
CA ASN A 164 -22.21 29.70 -2.49
C ASN A 164 -23.65 29.30 -2.88
N ARG A 165 -23.85 28.82 -4.11
CA ARG A 165 -25.19 28.48 -4.62
C ARG A 165 -25.58 27.06 -4.20
N PRO A 166 -26.87 26.82 -3.88
CA PRO A 166 -27.34 25.52 -3.42
C PRO A 166 -27.28 24.43 -4.50
N PHE A 167 -27.26 24.82 -5.78
CA PHE A 167 -27.11 23.89 -6.90
C PHE A 167 -25.83 24.25 -7.68
N PRO A 168 -24.76 23.47 -7.53
CA PRO A 168 -23.53 23.69 -8.27
C PRO A 168 -23.78 23.53 -9.77
N ARG A 169 -23.27 24.49 -10.56
CA ARG A 169 -23.35 24.43 -12.01
C ARG A 169 -22.31 23.44 -12.56
N PRO A 170 -22.61 22.70 -13.64
CA PRO A 170 -21.60 21.95 -14.37
C PRO A 170 -20.47 22.86 -14.85
N LEU A 171 -19.30 22.27 -15.09
CA LEU A 171 -18.17 22.98 -15.69
C LEU A 171 -18.55 23.60 -17.04
N THR A 172 -18.14 24.84 -17.26
CA THR A 172 -18.21 25.53 -18.56
C THR A 172 -17.09 25.04 -19.48
N GLY A 173 -16.00 24.52 -18.90
CA GLY A 173 -14.79 24.13 -19.62
C GLY A 173 -13.71 25.23 -19.61
N THR A 174 -14.03 26.44 -19.15
CA THR A 174 -13.13 27.61 -19.09
C THR A 174 -12.59 27.81 -17.67
N TRP A 175 -11.26 27.86 -17.52
CA TRP A 175 -10.60 28.09 -16.23
C TRP A 175 -10.93 29.44 -15.58
N GLN A 176 -11.42 30.41 -16.37
CA GLN A 176 -11.83 31.72 -15.87
C GLN A 176 -13.13 31.67 -15.07
N ASP A 177 -14.02 30.72 -15.38
CA ASP A 177 -15.35 30.61 -14.78
C ASP A 177 -15.49 29.37 -13.90
N ASP A 178 -14.77 28.29 -14.24
CA ASP A 178 -14.80 27.03 -13.51
C ASP A 178 -14.12 27.16 -12.13
N PRO A 179 -14.63 26.47 -11.09
CA PRO A 179 -14.00 26.43 -9.77
C PRO A 179 -12.71 25.61 -9.78
N TYR A 180 -11.69 26.12 -9.09
CA TYR A 180 -10.41 25.42 -8.93
C TYR A 180 -9.70 25.79 -7.62
N LEU A 181 -8.91 24.85 -7.11
CA LEU A 181 -7.92 25.09 -6.05
C LEU A 181 -6.60 25.55 -6.67
N SER A 182 -5.85 26.39 -5.97
CA SER A 182 -4.58 26.92 -6.45
C SER A 182 -3.51 27.06 -5.38
N PHE A 183 -2.28 26.74 -5.74
CA PHE A 183 -1.07 26.99 -4.95
C PHE A 183 0.14 27.22 -5.87
N ARG A 184 1.28 27.60 -5.28
CA ARG A 184 2.53 27.87 -6.01
C ARG A 184 3.51 26.71 -5.81
N LEU A 185 4.14 26.28 -6.89
CA LEU A 185 5.16 25.23 -6.90
C LEU A 185 6.28 25.66 -7.84
N ASP A 186 7.48 25.93 -7.30
CA ASP A 186 8.69 26.31 -8.05
C ASP A 186 8.43 27.28 -9.21
N GLY A 187 7.96 28.50 -8.90
CA GLY A 187 7.69 29.51 -9.92
C GLY A 187 6.44 29.28 -10.78
N ARG A 188 5.78 28.11 -10.70
CA ARG A 188 4.55 27.77 -11.44
C ARG A 188 3.30 27.81 -10.56
N THR A 189 2.17 28.15 -11.16
CA THR A 189 0.87 28.11 -10.50
C THR A 189 0.21 26.78 -10.80
N VAL A 190 -0.02 25.99 -9.76
CA VAL A 190 -0.79 24.75 -9.88
C VAL A 190 -2.27 25.10 -9.76
N MET A 191 -3.07 24.69 -10.74
CA MET A 191 -4.51 24.94 -10.81
C MET A 191 -5.24 23.61 -10.89
N ILE A 192 -6.03 23.28 -9.87
CA ILE A 192 -6.72 22.01 -9.74
C ILE A 192 -8.24 22.25 -9.88
N ARG A 193 -8.76 22.05 -11.09
CA ARG A 193 -10.19 22.19 -11.39
C ARG A 193 -10.95 20.97 -10.91
N TYR A 194 -12.14 21.20 -10.37
CA TYR A 194 -13.06 20.16 -9.93
C TYR A 194 -14.49 20.50 -10.32
N ASP A 195 -15.30 19.48 -10.58
CA ASP A 195 -16.72 19.67 -10.89
C ASP A 195 -17.53 19.77 -9.58
N PRO A 196 -18.11 20.93 -9.26
CA PRO A 196 -18.74 21.14 -7.97
C PRO A 196 -19.99 20.26 -7.76
N GLN A 197 -20.53 19.60 -8.79
CA GLN A 197 -21.60 18.61 -8.63
C GLN A 197 -21.15 17.35 -7.86
N TRP A 198 -19.85 17.06 -7.87
CA TRP A 198 -19.23 15.92 -7.19
C TRP A 198 -18.64 16.25 -5.81
N LEU A 199 -19.04 17.38 -5.23
CA LEU A 199 -18.77 17.64 -3.81
C LEU A 199 -19.57 16.66 -2.95
N THR A 200 -18.90 16.07 -1.96
CA THR A 200 -19.47 14.98 -1.15
C THR A 200 -20.55 15.44 -0.20
N THR A 201 -20.43 16.67 0.33
CA THR A 201 -21.30 17.23 1.35
C THR A 201 -21.46 18.74 1.20
N THR A 202 -22.49 19.30 1.82
CA THR A 202 -22.66 20.76 1.93
C THR A 202 -21.49 21.41 2.68
N THR A 203 -20.98 20.74 3.72
CA THR A 203 -19.83 21.22 4.51
C THR A 203 -18.58 21.38 3.63
N ALA A 204 -18.31 20.44 2.72
CA ALA A 204 -17.24 20.56 1.74
C ALA A 204 -17.38 21.81 0.87
N GLY A 205 -18.60 22.13 0.44
CA GLY A 205 -18.89 23.37 -0.28
C GLY A 205 -18.58 24.62 0.54
N THR A 206 -19.04 24.67 1.80
CA THR A 206 -18.76 25.78 2.72
C THR A 206 -17.26 25.93 2.98
N ASP A 207 -16.55 24.84 3.18
CA ASP A 207 -15.10 24.82 3.40
C ASP A 207 -14.33 25.39 2.21
N LEU A 208 -14.74 25.03 0.98
CA LEU A 208 -14.15 25.56 -0.24
C LEU A 208 -14.48 27.05 -0.44
N VAL A 209 -15.62 27.54 0.04
CA VAL A 209 -15.95 28.97 0.06
C VAL A 209 -15.04 29.70 1.04
N SER A 210 -14.86 29.18 2.26
CA SER A 210 -13.93 29.74 3.25
C SER A 210 -12.48 29.74 2.73
N ALA A 211 -12.10 28.69 1.99
CA ALA A 211 -10.78 28.56 1.39
C ALA A 211 -10.47 29.62 0.30
N ALA A 212 -11.45 30.42 -0.12
CA ALA A 212 -11.22 31.56 -1.00
C ALA A 212 -10.53 32.72 -0.26
N THR A 213 -10.85 32.92 1.02
CA THR A 213 -10.31 34.00 1.86
C THR A 213 -9.15 33.56 2.74
N GLU A 214 -9.19 32.34 3.25
CA GLU A 214 -8.14 31.75 4.09
C GLU A 214 -7.53 30.52 3.40
N GLN A 215 -6.23 30.29 3.51
CA GLN A 215 -5.65 29.07 2.93
C GLN A 215 -6.09 27.87 3.76
N ALA A 216 -6.45 26.79 3.08
CA ALA A 216 -6.71 25.49 3.71
C ALA A 216 -5.85 24.43 3.03
N THR A 217 -5.34 23.48 3.82
CA THR A 217 -4.55 22.37 3.29
C THR A 217 -5.48 21.34 2.67
N TYR A 218 -5.20 21.00 1.41
CA TYR A 218 -5.89 19.96 0.67
C TYR A 218 -4.89 18.93 0.16
N ALA A 219 -5.29 17.67 0.22
CA ALA A 219 -4.57 16.56 -0.38
C ALA A 219 -5.47 15.79 -1.35
N GLY A 220 -4.89 15.18 -2.37
CA GLY A 220 -5.66 14.46 -3.38
C GLY A 220 -4.85 13.98 -4.57
N ILE A 221 -5.55 13.36 -5.52
CA ILE A 221 -5.00 12.96 -6.83
C ILE A 221 -5.77 13.66 -7.93
N GLY A 222 -5.05 14.07 -8.98
CA GLY A 222 -5.65 14.58 -10.21
C GLY A 222 -4.88 14.15 -11.45
N LEU A 223 -5.50 14.34 -12.60
CA LEU A 223 -4.89 14.14 -13.91
C LEU A 223 -4.36 15.47 -14.42
N VAL A 224 -3.10 15.53 -14.84
CA VAL A 224 -2.55 16.71 -15.52
C VAL A 224 -3.22 16.82 -16.89
N VAL A 225 -3.94 17.89 -17.12
CA VAL A 225 -4.65 18.17 -18.39
C VAL A 225 -3.95 19.24 -19.23
N GLY A 226 -2.90 19.84 -18.70
CA GLY A 226 -2.00 20.71 -19.45
C GLY A 226 -0.94 21.34 -18.57
N GLU A 227 0.14 21.77 -19.21
CA GLU A 227 1.35 22.29 -18.62
C GLU A 227 1.89 23.43 -19.49
N SER A 228 2.42 24.45 -18.84
CA SER A 228 3.14 25.55 -19.47
C SER A 228 4.27 26.02 -18.57
N ALA A 229 5.09 26.94 -19.07
CA ALA A 229 6.19 27.52 -18.29
C ALA A 229 5.73 28.11 -16.95
N ASP A 230 4.51 28.68 -16.90
CA ASP A 230 3.98 29.37 -15.72
C ASP A 230 2.93 28.60 -14.92
N ALA A 231 2.40 27.48 -15.45
CA ALA A 231 1.23 26.83 -14.85
C ALA A 231 1.16 25.32 -15.09
N ILE A 232 0.59 24.61 -14.11
CA ILE A 232 0.23 23.21 -14.21
C ILE A 232 -1.28 23.11 -13.99
N ARG A 233 -1.98 22.57 -14.98
CA ARG A 233 -3.44 22.45 -14.98
C ARG A 233 -3.83 21.01 -14.72
N ILE A 234 -4.62 20.80 -13.67
CA ILE A 234 -4.98 19.49 -13.16
C ILE A 234 -6.51 19.39 -13.11
N SER A 235 -7.04 18.26 -13.58
CA SER A 235 -8.42 17.87 -13.32
C SER A 235 -8.45 16.91 -12.14
N ALA A 236 -9.03 17.36 -11.03
CA ALA A 236 -9.15 16.56 -9.82
C ALA A 236 -9.91 15.26 -10.09
N LEU A 237 -9.47 14.18 -9.44
CA LEU A 237 -10.22 12.93 -9.31
C LEU A 237 -10.89 12.88 -7.95
N PHE A 238 -10.14 13.24 -6.90
CA PHE A 238 -10.64 13.43 -5.55
C PHE A 238 -9.69 14.33 -4.76
N PHE A 239 -10.22 14.96 -3.72
CA PHE A 239 -9.43 15.61 -2.71
C PHE A 239 -10.20 15.74 -1.40
N GLY A 240 -9.48 16.00 -0.34
CA GLY A 240 -10.01 16.22 0.99
C GLY A 240 -9.02 16.94 1.88
N LYS A 241 -9.42 17.18 3.12
CA LYS A 241 -8.54 17.74 4.14
C LYS A 241 -7.72 16.61 4.75
N PRO A 242 -6.37 16.65 4.67
CA PRO A 242 -5.55 15.63 5.28
C PRO A 242 -5.74 15.65 6.80
N GLN A 243 -5.68 14.46 7.40
CA GLN A 243 -5.73 14.29 8.84
C GLN A 243 -4.45 14.85 9.46
N THR A 244 -4.57 15.80 10.39
CA THR A 244 -3.41 16.29 11.17
C THR A 244 -3.06 15.32 12.29
N ALA A 245 -1.82 15.39 12.78
CA ALA A 245 -1.37 14.59 13.91
C ALA A 245 -2.23 14.83 15.16
N GLU A 246 -2.59 16.09 15.45
CA GLU A 246 -3.45 16.45 16.58
C GLU A 246 -4.86 15.87 16.42
N GLY A 247 -5.44 15.94 15.21
CA GLY A 247 -6.75 15.38 14.96
C GLY A 247 -6.74 13.85 15.03
N ALA A 248 -5.66 13.21 14.60
CA ALA A 248 -5.48 11.76 14.69
C ALA A 248 -5.33 11.32 16.14
N PHE A 249 -4.52 12.03 16.93
CA PHE A 249 -4.37 11.83 18.35
C PHE A 249 -5.72 12.00 19.08
N MET A 250 -6.47 13.05 18.77
CA MET A 250 -7.79 13.27 19.38
C MET A 250 -8.78 12.16 19.03
N LYS A 251 -8.78 11.69 17.77
CA LYS A 251 -9.57 10.52 17.35
C LYS A 251 -9.20 9.28 18.17
N TYR A 252 -7.91 9.02 18.38
CA TYR A 252 -7.42 7.93 19.22
C TYR A 252 -7.90 8.07 20.67
N VAL A 253 -7.76 9.25 21.28
CA VAL A 253 -8.24 9.52 22.65
C VAL A 253 -9.75 9.26 22.80
N ILE A 254 -10.54 9.54 21.77
CA ILE A 254 -12.00 9.32 21.79
C ILE A 254 -12.37 7.85 21.54
N GLN A 255 -11.61 7.12 20.71
CA GLN A 255 -12.02 5.81 20.17
C GLN A 255 -11.24 4.62 20.77
N GLY A 256 -10.03 4.84 21.26
CA GLY A 256 -9.20 3.84 21.93
C GLY A 256 -9.82 3.41 23.24
N GLU A 257 -9.68 2.14 23.58
CA GLU A 257 -10.25 1.56 24.81
C GLU A 257 -9.20 1.30 25.90
N ASP A 258 -7.91 1.42 25.57
CA ASP A 258 -6.81 0.96 26.43
C ASP A 258 -6.09 2.10 27.19
N GLU A 259 -5.50 1.77 28.35
CA GLU A 259 -4.70 2.70 29.18
C GLU A 259 -3.36 3.09 28.52
N THR A 260 -3.00 2.47 27.38
CA THR A 260 -1.85 2.84 26.53
C THR A 260 -1.86 4.30 26.10
N ALA A 261 -3.02 4.99 26.18
CA ALA A 261 -3.14 6.44 25.99
C ALA A 261 -2.15 7.27 26.83
N ARG A 262 -1.61 6.72 27.93
CA ARG A 262 -0.62 7.42 28.77
C ARG A 262 0.79 7.48 28.18
N THR A 263 1.12 6.66 27.18
CA THR A 263 2.48 6.62 26.57
C THR A 263 2.52 7.13 25.14
N VAL A 264 1.37 7.42 24.53
CA VAL A 264 1.28 7.93 23.15
C VAL A 264 1.22 9.46 23.17
N SER A 265 2.00 10.09 22.30
CA SER A 265 2.07 11.52 22.09
C SER A 265 1.46 11.91 20.74
N VAL A 266 1.23 13.21 20.53
CA VAL A 266 0.80 13.73 19.21
C VAL A 266 1.84 13.40 18.13
N ASP A 267 3.13 13.43 18.47
CA ASP A 267 4.25 13.20 17.54
C ASP A 267 4.30 11.75 17.01
N ASP A 268 3.66 10.80 17.72
CA ASP A 268 3.50 9.42 17.26
C ASP A 268 2.51 9.30 16.09
N PHE A 269 1.64 10.31 15.90
CA PHE A 269 0.65 10.36 14.82
C PHE A 269 1.12 11.14 13.58
N GLU A 270 2.35 11.63 13.55
CA GLU A 270 2.91 12.26 12.36
C GLU A 270 2.99 11.27 11.19
N THR A 271 2.28 11.58 10.10
CA THR A 271 2.25 10.75 8.89
C THR A 271 3.56 10.90 8.10
N GLY A 272 4.40 9.85 8.09
CA GLY A 272 5.72 9.85 7.42
C GLY A 272 5.74 10.05 5.90
N LEU A 273 4.58 10.03 5.22
CA LEU A 273 4.50 10.34 3.78
C LEU A 273 4.49 11.85 3.51
N SER A 274 4.25 12.69 4.52
CA SER A 274 4.38 14.15 4.42
C SER A 274 5.84 14.63 4.47
N SER A 275 6.78 13.78 4.87
CA SER A 275 8.17 14.17 5.14
C SER A 275 9.19 13.74 4.07
N ARG A 276 8.78 13.08 2.97
CA ARG A 276 9.72 12.91 1.83
C ARG A 276 10.06 14.23 1.11
N GLY A 277 9.38 15.33 1.45
CA GLY A 277 9.77 16.72 1.13
C GLY A 277 10.38 17.51 2.29
N SER A 278 10.53 16.89 3.46
CA SER A 278 11.18 17.47 4.63
C SER A 278 12.04 16.39 5.28
N ALA A 279 13.23 16.21 4.72
CA ALA A 279 14.40 15.95 5.55
C ALA A 279 14.60 17.19 6.45
N SER A 280 13.64 17.44 7.35
CA SER A 280 13.90 18.23 8.54
C SER A 280 14.92 17.41 9.29
N GLN A 281 16.14 17.92 9.23
CA GLN A 281 17.22 17.54 10.10
C GLN A 281 16.64 17.31 11.49
N LEU A 282 16.61 16.05 11.92
CA LEU A 282 16.64 15.70 13.33
C LEU A 282 17.99 16.20 13.88
N LEU A 283 18.07 17.53 14.06
CA LEU A 283 19.09 18.20 14.85
C LEU A 283 18.82 17.78 16.29
N GLY A 284 19.64 16.88 16.83
CA GLY A 284 19.71 16.66 18.27
C GLY A 284 19.89 15.25 18.79
N ALA A 285 20.05 14.23 17.93
CA ALA A 285 20.57 12.95 18.39
C ALA A 285 21.88 12.68 17.66
N THR A 286 23.00 12.67 18.39
CA THR A 286 24.24 12.05 17.92
C THR A 286 23.96 10.57 17.66
N ARG A 287 23.51 10.26 16.43
CA ARG A 287 23.21 8.90 15.97
C ARG A 287 24.33 8.45 15.04
N ASP A 288 25.03 7.42 15.48
CA ASP A 288 25.99 6.67 14.67
C ASP A 288 25.22 5.95 13.54
N PRO A 289 25.45 6.24 12.23
CA PRO A 289 24.60 5.75 11.15
C PRO A 289 24.93 4.36 10.62
N SER A 290 25.81 3.57 11.26
CA SER A 290 26.29 2.33 10.66
C SER A 290 26.58 1.20 11.66
N ASN A 291 25.59 0.37 12.01
CA ASN A 291 25.74 -1.10 12.15
C ASN A 291 24.56 -1.87 12.77
N ASP A 292 23.45 -1.25 13.17
CA ASP A 292 22.42 -2.02 13.87
C ASP A 292 21.62 -2.91 12.91
N ASP A 293 21.84 -4.21 13.03
CA ASP A 293 20.97 -5.24 12.50
C ASP A 293 19.63 -5.16 13.24
N VAL A 294 18.53 -5.17 12.50
CA VAL A 294 17.17 -5.05 13.02
C VAL A 294 16.33 -6.26 12.63
N THR A 295 15.18 -6.37 13.30
CA THR A 295 14.11 -7.28 12.92
C THR A 295 13.00 -6.48 12.25
N VAL A 296 12.49 -6.94 11.12
CA VAL A 296 11.40 -6.31 10.39
C VAL A 296 10.30 -7.33 10.09
N ALA A 297 9.06 -6.95 10.32
CA ALA A 297 7.89 -7.68 9.84
C ALA A 297 7.46 -7.06 8.50
N LEU A 298 7.48 -7.87 7.45
CA LEU A 298 6.96 -7.54 6.12
C LEU A 298 5.52 -8.05 6.06
N HIS A 299 4.54 -7.16 5.92
CA HIS A 299 3.11 -7.49 5.96
C HIS A 299 2.58 -7.81 4.56
N PHE A 300 1.71 -8.80 4.45
CA PHE A 300 1.08 -9.28 3.22
C PHE A 300 -0.42 -9.51 3.44
N ASN A 301 -1.22 -9.33 2.39
CA ASN A 301 -2.63 -9.70 2.41
C ASN A 301 -2.76 -11.21 2.32
N GLU A 302 -3.15 -11.86 3.42
CA GLU A 302 -3.22 -13.32 3.55
C GLU A 302 -4.21 -13.95 2.56
N LEU A 303 -5.26 -13.22 2.17
CA LEU A 303 -6.29 -13.70 1.25
C LEU A 303 -5.89 -13.56 -0.23
N GLU A 304 -4.79 -12.88 -0.52
CA GLU A 304 -4.27 -12.65 -1.89
C GLU A 304 -2.94 -13.37 -2.14
N VAL A 305 -2.58 -14.33 -1.29
CA VAL A 305 -1.36 -15.13 -1.44
C VAL A 305 -1.63 -16.61 -1.55
N ASP A 306 -0.95 -17.26 -2.47
CA ASP A 306 -0.90 -18.72 -2.55
C ASP A 306 0.08 -19.29 -1.49
N PRO A 307 -0.09 -20.55 -1.06
CA PRO A 307 0.86 -21.23 -0.19
C PRO A 307 2.30 -21.14 -0.73
N GLY A 308 3.23 -20.72 0.14
CA GLY A 308 4.65 -20.53 -0.22
C GLY A 308 4.98 -19.21 -0.93
N GLN A 309 3.99 -18.43 -1.38
CA GLN A 309 4.23 -17.19 -2.13
C GLN A 309 4.96 -16.14 -1.29
N ILE A 310 4.56 -15.94 -0.03
CA ILE A 310 5.20 -14.98 0.88
C ILE A 310 6.71 -15.28 1.01
N GLN A 311 7.08 -16.53 1.22
CA GLN A 311 8.47 -16.97 1.33
C GLN A 311 9.23 -16.65 0.03
N ARG A 312 8.69 -17.06 -1.13
CA ARG A 312 9.33 -16.87 -2.43
C ARG A 312 9.56 -15.39 -2.74
N GLU A 313 8.54 -14.56 -2.55
CA GLU A 313 8.64 -13.12 -2.78
C GLU A 313 9.65 -12.47 -1.82
N THR A 314 9.58 -12.81 -0.53
CA THR A 314 10.51 -12.31 0.49
C THR A 314 11.95 -12.68 0.14
N PHE A 315 12.23 -13.94 -0.18
CA PHE A 315 13.58 -14.40 -0.48
C PHE A 315 14.15 -13.75 -1.74
N ARG A 316 13.37 -13.65 -2.82
CA ARG A 316 13.82 -12.96 -4.04
C ARG A 316 14.23 -11.52 -3.76
N GLN A 317 13.46 -10.79 -2.95
CA GLN A 317 13.81 -9.41 -2.62
C GLN A 317 14.98 -9.31 -1.63
N LEU A 318 15.10 -10.21 -0.65
CA LEU A 318 16.27 -10.27 0.24
C LEU A 318 17.56 -10.57 -0.54
N MET A 319 17.51 -11.52 -1.47
CA MET A 319 18.62 -11.84 -2.37
C MET A 319 19.01 -10.67 -3.27
N ARG A 320 18.04 -9.84 -3.68
CA ARG A 320 18.28 -8.64 -4.50
C ARG A 320 18.86 -7.47 -3.71
N VAL A 321 18.33 -7.20 -2.52
CA VAL A 321 18.61 -5.97 -1.75
C VAL A 321 19.76 -6.16 -0.76
N VAL A 322 19.87 -7.33 -0.13
CA VAL A 322 20.92 -7.61 0.84
C VAL A 322 22.15 -8.18 0.10
N PRO A 323 23.34 -7.58 0.23
CA PRO A 323 24.55 -8.11 -0.38
C PRO A 323 24.88 -9.51 0.13
N GLU A 324 25.40 -10.38 -0.74
CA GLU A 324 25.68 -11.79 -0.43
C GLU A 324 26.49 -11.99 0.85
N PHE A 325 27.64 -11.33 0.97
CA PHE A 325 28.51 -11.39 2.16
C PHE A 325 27.89 -10.84 3.46
N ARG A 326 26.66 -10.31 3.42
CA ARG A 326 25.91 -9.79 4.57
C ARG A 326 24.65 -10.59 4.87
N ARG A 327 24.33 -11.61 4.09
CA ARG A 327 23.18 -12.46 4.36
C ARG A 327 23.59 -13.48 5.41
N ASP A 328 23.25 -13.17 6.65
CA ASP A 328 23.04 -14.13 7.72
C ASP A 328 21.71 -13.73 8.37
N LEU A 329 20.62 -14.09 7.68
CA LEU A 329 19.27 -13.62 8.00
C LEU A 329 18.43 -14.81 8.42
N THR A 330 17.56 -14.63 9.41
CA THR A 330 16.54 -15.64 9.72
C THR A 330 15.17 -15.14 9.31
N VAL A 331 14.34 -16.01 8.75
CA VAL A 331 12.98 -15.70 8.32
C VAL A 331 11.97 -16.64 8.97
N ALA A 332 10.92 -16.05 9.52
CA ALA A 332 9.70 -16.76 9.93
C ALA A 332 8.52 -16.23 9.12
N VAL A 333 7.51 -17.06 8.88
CA VAL A 333 6.23 -16.63 8.32
C VAL A 333 5.13 -16.96 9.30
N GLY A 334 4.20 -16.05 9.50
CA GLY A 334 3.06 -16.22 10.39
C GLY A 334 1.89 -15.34 10.02
N THR A 335 0.81 -15.46 10.79
CA THR A 335 -0.42 -14.68 10.64
C THR A 335 -0.58 -13.76 11.83
N LEU A 336 -0.93 -12.50 11.56
CA LEU A 336 -1.23 -11.49 12.57
C LEU A 336 -2.72 -11.56 12.91
N PHE A 337 -3.06 -12.35 13.92
CA PHE A 337 -4.45 -12.50 14.37
C PHE A 337 -4.96 -11.21 15.03
N THR A 338 -5.87 -10.48 14.37
CA THR A 338 -6.48 -9.24 14.89
C THR A 338 -8.01 -9.28 15.03
N HIS A 339 -8.65 -10.40 14.68
CA HIS A 339 -10.11 -10.44 14.52
C HIS A 339 -10.91 -10.16 15.81
N SER A 340 -11.77 -9.15 15.69
CA SER A 340 -12.70 -8.61 16.69
C SER A 340 -13.92 -9.50 17.01
N GLY A 341 -13.85 -10.80 16.75
CA GLY A 341 -14.90 -11.78 17.05
C GLY A 341 -14.72 -12.50 18.38
N LEU A 342 -13.51 -12.47 18.94
CA LEU A 342 -13.21 -12.97 20.28
C LEU A 342 -13.34 -11.82 21.26
N THR A 343 -14.30 -11.90 22.18
CA THR A 343 -14.51 -10.91 23.23
C THR A 343 -13.21 -10.74 24.05
N GLY A 344 -12.63 -9.54 24.06
CA GLY A 344 -11.47 -9.20 24.91
C GLY A 344 -10.15 -8.92 24.19
N LEU A 345 -10.07 -9.00 22.86
CA LEU A 345 -8.88 -8.54 22.12
C LEU A 345 -8.87 -7.00 21.98
N PRO A 346 -7.69 -6.34 22.01
CA PRO A 346 -7.57 -4.90 21.83
C PRO A 346 -8.08 -4.46 20.45
N LYS A 347 -8.61 -3.23 20.33
CA LYS A 347 -9.03 -2.71 19.03
C LYS A 347 -7.83 -2.59 18.08
N PRO A 348 -8.03 -2.74 16.76
CA PRO A 348 -6.98 -2.58 15.76
C PRO A 348 -6.15 -1.29 15.90
N LEU A 349 -6.79 -0.18 16.29
CA LEU A 349 -6.11 1.09 16.52
C LEU A 349 -5.21 1.09 17.77
N ASP A 350 -5.63 0.39 18.83
CA ASP A 350 -4.82 0.22 20.05
C ASP A 350 -3.61 -0.69 19.77
N ILE A 351 -3.81 -1.75 18.99
CA ILE A 351 -2.72 -2.61 18.48
C ILE A 351 -1.72 -1.76 17.69
N ALA A 352 -2.20 -0.97 16.72
CA ALA A 352 -1.35 -0.12 15.90
C ALA A 352 -0.56 0.92 16.72
N ALA A 353 -1.21 1.56 17.70
CA ALA A 353 -0.55 2.50 18.60
C ALA A 353 0.54 1.79 19.43
N ALA A 354 0.25 0.63 20.01
CA ALA A 354 1.22 -0.13 20.79
C ALA A 354 2.41 -0.65 19.95
N HIS A 355 2.24 -0.82 18.64
CA HIS A 355 3.30 -1.20 17.71
C HIS A 355 4.21 -0.03 17.33
N LEU A 356 3.63 1.15 17.07
CA LEU A 356 4.35 2.24 16.42
C LEU A 356 4.74 3.37 17.38
N ALA A 357 3.99 3.56 18.47
CA ALA A 357 4.24 4.64 19.41
C ALA A 357 5.38 4.33 20.38
N GLY A 358 5.92 5.41 20.97
CA GLY A 358 6.83 5.36 22.10
C GLY A 358 8.30 5.16 21.73
N GLU A 359 9.17 5.46 22.68
CA GLU A 359 10.62 5.46 22.48
C GLU A 359 11.27 4.07 22.69
N PRO A 360 12.31 3.70 21.92
CA PRO A 360 12.75 4.38 20.72
C PRO A 360 11.74 4.22 19.58
N LYS A 361 11.49 5.29 18.83
CA LYS A 361 10.64 5.23 17.62
C LYS A 361 11.18 4.18 16.65
N VAL A 362 10.32 3.25 16.24
CA VAL A 362 10.64 2.18 15.29
C VAL A 362 10.46 2.66 13.86
N TRP A 363 11.23 2.11 12.91
CA TRP A 363 10.96 2.35 11.49
C TRP A 363 9.65 1.68 11.08
N SER A 364 8.84 2.34 10.24
CA SER A 364 7.55 1.82 9.77
C SER A 364 7.14 2.52 8.49
N THR A 365 6.49 1.77 7.60
CA THR A 365 5.85 2.31 6.39
C THR A 365 4.40 2.74 6.63
N HIS A 366 3.90 2.57 7.85
CA HIS A 366 2.53 2.88 8.26
C HIS A 366 2.49 3.99 9.30
N SER A 367 1.46 4.82 9.24
CA SER A 367 1.02 5.61 10.39
C SER A 367 0.20 4.74 11.34
N ILE A 368 -0.02 5.20 12.58
CA ILE A 368 -0.92 4.51 13.54
C ILE A 368 -2.32 4.30 12.93
N ASN A 369 -2.89 5.33 12.29
CA ASN A 369 -4.18 5.19 11.61
C ASN A 369 -4.10 4.20 10.44
N GLY A 370 -3.07 4.30 9.60
CA GLY A 370 -2.92 3.44 8.43
C GLY A 370 -2.76 1.97 8.80
N LEU A 371 -1.97 1.66 9.84
CA LEU A 371 -1.87 0.30 10.36
C LEU A 371 -3.18 -0.13 11.04
N GLY A 372 -3.80 0.72 11.85
CA GLY A 372 -5.07 0.41 12.51
C GLY A 372 -6.20 0.10 11.53
N THR A 373 -6.30 0.85 10.43
CA THR A 373 -7.22 0.57 9.33
C THR A 373 -6.88 -0.73 8.62
N LEU A 374 -5.60 -0.96 8.32
CA LEU A 374 -5.16 -2.20 7.69
C LEU A 374 -5.57 -3.43 8.52
N LEU A 375 -5.30 -3.40 9.82
CA LEU A 375 -5.63 -4.49 10.75
C LEU A 375 -7.13 -4.70 10.97
N ALA A 376 -7.95 -3.69 10.66
CA ALA A 376 -9.41 -3.78 10.77
C ALA A 376 -10.06 -4.38 9.52
N ASP A 377 -9.45 -4.16 8.34
CA ASP A 377 -10.07 -4.46 7.05
C ASP A 377 -9.43 -5.64 6.31
N VAL A 378 -8.22 -6.07 6.72
CA VAL A 378 -7.41 -7.07 6.01
C VAL A 378 -6.88 -8.12 6.97
N GLU A 379 -6.91 -9.39 6.55
CA GLU A 379 -6.17 -10.47 7.21
C GLU A 379 -4.69 -10.36 6.84
N VAL A 380 -3.87 -10.05 7.84
CA VAL A 380 -2.45 -9.72 7.61
C VAL A 380 -1.59 -10.93 7.95
N ALA A 381 -0.96 -11.50 6.93
CA ALA A 381 0.18 -12.39 7.11
C ALA A 381 1.48 -11.58 7.18
N PHE A 382 2.53 -12.16 7.73
CA PHE A 382 3.84 -11.51 7.78
C PHE A 382 5.01 -12.45 7.53
N ALA A 383 6.08 -11.91 6.94
CA ALA A 383 7.41 -12.49 7.00
C ALA A 383 8.27 -11.69 7.98
N LEU A 384 8.70 -12.32 9.07
CA LEU A 384 9.57 -11.72 10.09
C LEU A 384 11.03 -12.02 9.73
N VAL A 385 11.76 -11.00 9.32
CA VAL A 385 13.16 -11.10 8.91
C VAL A 385 14.06 -10.49 9.98
N ARG A 386 15.02 -11.26 10.50
CA ARG A 386 16.03 -10.78 11.46
C ARG A 386 17.39 -10.67 10.77
N GLY A 387 18.20 -9.68 11.18
CA GLY A 387 19.56 -9.50 10.66
C GLY A 387 19.68 -8.48 9.52
N VAL A 388 18.60 -7.78 9.16
CA VAL A 388 18.63 -6.77 8.08
C VAL A 388 19.21 -5.47 8.64
N ARG A 389 20.09 -4.79 7.90
CA ARG A 389 20.55 -3.46 8.36
C ARG A 389 19.44 -2.45 8.22
N ARG A 390 19.29 -1.56 9.20
CA ARG A 390 18.28 -0.49 9.14
C ARG A 390 18.35 0.35 7.85
N GLY A 391 19.55 0.58 7.31
CA GLY A 391 19.74 1.33 6.05
C GLY A 391 19.20 0.63 4.78
N GLN A 392 18.83 -0.65 4.86
CA GLN A 392 18.31 -1.44 3.73
C GLN A 392 16.78 -1.53 3.72
N LEU A 393 16.10 -1.06 4.78
CA LEU A 393 14.65 -1.23 4.93
C LEU A 393 13.85 -0.50 3.85
N ASP A 394 14.27 0.71 3.49
CA ASP A 394 13.61 1.48 2.43
C ASP A 394 13.76 0.80 1.06
N ASP A 395 14.95 0.28 0.74
CA ASP A 395 15.21 -0.44 -0.51
C ASP A 395 14.40 -1.74 -0.58
N LEU A 396 14.35 -2.49 0.53
CA LEU A 396 13.54 -3.71 0.65
C LEU A 396 12.06 -3.42 0.48
N HIS A 397 11.56 -2.35 1.12
CA HIS A 397 10.19 -1.89 0.98
C HIS A 397 9.85 -1.52 -0.48
N GLN A 398 10.71 -0.75 -1.15
CA GLN A 398 10.49 -0.38 -2.56
C GLN A 398 10.54 -1.60 -3.50
N ALA A 399 11.46 -2.53 -3.25
CA ALA A 399 11.57 -3.75 -4.06
C ALA A 399 10.32 -4.63 -3.94
N LEU A 400 9.79 -4.79 -2.72
CA LEU A 400 8.53 -5.53 -2.49
C LEU A 400 7.32 -4.81 -3.08
N LEU A 401 7.21 -3.49 -2.92
CA LEU A 401 6.13 -2.72 -3.55
C LEU A 401 6.09 -2.85 -5.08
N ALA A 402 7.26 -2.99 -5.71
CA ALA A 402 7.35 -3.06 -7.17
C ALA A 402 6.98 -4.45 -7.73
N GLU A 403 7.18 -5.51 -6.96
CA GLU A 403 7.13 -6.90 -7.45
C GLU A 403 6.06 -7.77 -6.76
N SER A 404 5.51 -7.35 -5.63
CA SER A 404 4.50 -8.10 -4.86
C SER A 404 3.20 -7.31 -4.75
N GLU A 405 2.16 -7.80 -5.42
CA GLU A 405 0.82 -7.21 -5.35
C GLU A 405 0.20 -7.37 -3.95
N SER A 406 0.53 -8.45 -3.23
CA SER A 406 0.00 -8.74 -1.90
C SER A 406 0.71 -7.98 -0.77
N TYR A 407 1.92 -7.46 -0.97
CA TYR A 407 2.72 -6.78 0.06
C TYR A 407 2.13 -5.44 0.56
N LEU A 408 1.74 -5.36 1.83
CA LEU A 408 1.00 -4.24 2.44
C LEU A 408 1.91 -3.15 3.04
N GLY A 409 3.15 -3.48 3.38
CA GLY A 409 4.09 -2.59 4.04
C GLY A 409 4.94 -3.32 5.08
N ALA A 410 5.64 -2.58 5.93
CA ALA A 410 6.53 -3.16 6.92
C ALA A 410 6.68 -2.32 8.18
N VAL A 411 7.02 -3.00 9.27
CA VAL A 411 7.27 -2.40 10.59
C VAL A 411 8.51 -3.03 11.20
N GLU A 412 9.42 -2.22 11.74
CA GLU A 412 10.53 -2.70 12.55
C GLU A 412 9.99 -3.26 13.88
N VAL A 413 10.39 -4.49 14.21
CA VAL A 413 9.87 -5.23 15.35
C VAL A 413 10.92 -5.33 16.46
N ASN A 414 10.60 -4.76 17.62
CA ASN A 414 11.39 -4.96 18.83
C ASN A 414 10.77 -6.07 19.70
N LEU A 415 11.27 -7.30 19.57
CA LEU A 415 10.79 -8.47 20.33
C LEU A 415 11.00 -8.38 21.86
N ARG A 416 11.67 -7.33 22.35
CA ARG A 416 11.72 -7.03 23.80
C ARG A 416 10.47 -6.31 24.30
N ARG A 417 9.64 -5.75 23.39
CA ARG A 417 8.35 -5.16 23.73
C ARG A 417 7.31 -6.29 23.85
N PRO A 418 6.59 -6.42 24.98
CA PRO A 418 5.60 -7.49 25.17
C PRO A 418 4.58 -7.57 24.04
N THR A 419 4.09 -6.42 23.54
CA THR A 419 3.16 -6.36 22.42
C THR A 419 3.75 -6.97 21.14
N HIS A 420 4.99 -6.59 20.79
CA HIS A 420 5.64 -7.15 19.60
C HIS A 420 5.93 -8.64 19.76
N GLN A 421 6.34 -9.06 20.95
CA GLN A 421 6.56 -10.47 21.25
C GLN A 421 5.27 -11.28 21.14
N HIS A 422 4.14 -10.73 21.59
CA HIS A 422 2.84 -11.39 21.50
C HIS A 422 2.42 -11.65 20.05
N PHE A 423 2.63 -10.66 19.17
CA PHE A 423 2.16 -10.73 17.79
C PHE A 423 3.17 -11.30 16.79
N TYR A 424 4.48 -11.16 17.06
CA TYR A 424 5.56 -11.60 16.17
C TYR A 424 6.51 -12.61 16.82
N GLY A 425 6.14 -13.17 17.97
CA GLY A 425 6.93 -14.17 18.71
C GLY A 425 6.95 -15.55 18.06
N VAL A 426 7.23 -15.60 16.76
CA VAL A 426 7.37 -16.84 15.98
C VAL A 426 8.83 -17.24 15.85
N SER A 427 9.09 -18.54 15.91
CA SER A 427 10.42 -19.10 15.70
C SER A 427 10.78 -19.08 14.20
N PRO A 428 12.03 -18.76 13.84
CA PRO A 428 12.46 -18.77 12.46
C PRO A 428 12.37 -20.19 11.87
N ARG A 429 11.95 -20.29 10.61
CA ARG A 429 11.90 -21.56 9.87
C ARG A 429 12.95 -21.64 8.77
N TYR A 430 13.59 -20.51 8.47
CA TYR A 430 14.58 -20.40 7.41
C TYR A 430 15.75 -19.55 7.87
N ARG A 431 16.94 -19.88 7.38
CA ARG A 431 18.13 -19.07 7.50
C ARG A 431 18.80 -18.90 6.14
N LEU A 432 19.05 -17.66 5.75
CA LEU A 432 19.74 -17.29 4.52
C LEU A 432 21.19 -16.98 4.87
N ILE A 433 22.11 -17.76 4.31
CA ILE A 433 23.55 -17.58 4.50
C ILE A 433 24.19 -17.42 3.13
N GLU A 434 24.71 -16.22 2.83
CA GLU A 434 25.26 -15.90 1.51
C GLU A 434 24.27 -16.20 0.35
N ALA A 435 24.50 -17.25 -0.42
CA ALA A 435 23.61 -17.69 -1.50
C ALA A 435 22.82 -18.96 -1.15
N ASP A 436 22.95 -19.47 0.07
CA ASP A 436 22.36 -20.73 0.52
C ASP A 436 21.11 -20.50 1.36
N LEU A 437 20.16 -21.43 1.27
CA LEU A 437 19.00 -21.53 2.13
C LEU A 437 19.16 -22.71 3.10
N ARG A 438 18.90 -22.45 4.37
CA ARG A 438 18.84 -23.46 5.43
C ARG A 438 17.42 -23.53 5.97
N LEU A 439 16.80 -24.70 5.90
CA LEU A 439 15.49 -24.98 6.51
C LEU A 439 15.74 -25.36 7.95
N LEU A 440 15.22 -24.57 8.87
CA LEU A 440 15.42 -24.77 10.30
C LEU A 440 14.40 -25.79 10.82
N TYR A 441 14.88 -26.74 11.61
CA TYR A 441 14.04 -27.66 12.38
C TYR A 441 14.41 -27.61 13.85
N SER A 442 13.46 -27.91 14.73
CA SER A 442 13.71 -28.08 16.16
C SER A 442 13.53 -29.52 16.63
N ALA A 443 13.99 -29.82 17.84
CA ALA A 443 13.80 -31.13 18.47
C ALA A 443 12.32 -31.53 18.52
N LYS A 444 11.39 -30.61 18.82
CA LYS A 444 9.96 -30.90 18.81
C LYS A 444 9.45 -31.30 17.42
N GLU A 445 9.91 -30.65 16.36
CA GLU A 445 9.52 -30.98 14.99
C GLU A 445 10.15 -32.30 14.51
N CYS A 446 11.38 -32.58 14.95
CA CYS A 446 12.08 -33.83 14.67
C CYS A 446 11.46 -35.04 15.37
N TYR A 447 10.97 -34.87 16.61
CA TYR A 447 10.43 -35.94 17.44
C TYR A 447 8.87 -35.97 17.54
N GLY A 448 8.18 -34.95 17.01
CA GLY A 448 6.73 -34.77 17.08
C GLY A 448 5.90 -35.52 16.02
N GLU A 449 4.63 -35.10 15.81
CA GLU A 449 3.51 -35.76 15.10
C GLU A 449 3.72 -36.20 13.61
N LEU A 450 4.93 -36.25 13.10
CA LEU A 450 5.22 -36.76 11.76
C LEU A 450 6.18 -37.93 11.87
N GLY A 451 5.62 -39.14 12.01
CA GLY A 451 6.32 -40.42 11.79
C GLY A 451 6.80 -40.63 10.34
N ASP A 452 7.05 -39.54 9.61
CA ASP A 452 7.43 -39.49 8.19
C ASP A 452 8.33 -38.26 7.89
N TRP A 453 9.18 -37.88 8.85
CA TRP A 453 10.21 -36.87 8.64
C TRP A 453 11.13 -37.25 7.47
N ASP A 454 11.25 -38.54 7.14
CA ASP A 454 12.12 -39.07 6.10
C ASP A 454 11.57 -38.91 4.66
N HIS A 455 10.26 -38.62 4.46
CA HIS A 455 9.70 -38.41 3.11
C HIS A 455 9.27 -36.97 2.85
N ARG A 456 8.60 -36.31 3.80
CA ARG A 456 8.20 -34.89 3.65
C ARG A 456 9.39 -33.92 3.68
N SER A 457 10.53 -34.32 4.23
CA SER A 457 11.74 -33.47 4.31
C SER A 457 12.46 -33.34 2.98
N HIS A 458 12.37 -34.33 2.09
CA HIS A 458 13.00 -34.30 0.77
C HIS A 458 12.18 -33.51 -0.25
N GLU A 459 10.86 -33.68 -0.26
CA GLU A 459 9.96 -32.94 -1.19
C GLU A 459 10.11 -31.42 -1.04
N LEU A 460 10.25 -30.92 0.19
CA LEU A 460 10.39 -29.49 0.45
C LEU A 460 11.77 -28.95 0.04
N LEU A 461 12.83 -29.76 0.14
CA LEU A 461 14.15 -29.39 -0.38
C LEU A 461 14.11 -29.30 -1.91
N ASP A 462 13.55 -30.33 -2.57
CA ASP A 462 13.41 -30.39 -4.03
C ASP A 462 12.58 -29.20 -4.56
N GLU A 463 11.50 -28.82 -3.85
CA GLU A 463 10.70 -27.63 -4.17
C GLU A 463 11.57 -26.36 -4.20
N TRP A 464 12.34 -26.11 -3.13
CA TRP A 464 13.19 -24.91 -3.05
C TRP A 464 14.39 -24.94 -4.00
N GLU A 465 14.96 -26.11 -4.28
CA GLU A 465 16.00 -26.25 -5.29
C GLU A 465 15.47 -25.93 -6.69
N SER A 466 14.22 -26.30 -6.98
CA SER A 466 13.58 -26.02 -8.28
C SER A 466 13.28 -24.54 -8.54
N GLU A 467 13.25 -23.71 -7.49
CA GLU A 467 13.01 -22.27 -7.60
C GLU A 467 14.22 -21.51 -8.19
N GLU A 468 15.40 -22.13 -8.23
CA GLU A 468 16.66 -21.56 -8.75
C GLU A 468 17.04 -20.18 -8.11
N ILE A 469 16.54 -19.91 -6.90
CA ILE A 469 16.86 -18.70 -6.13
C ILE A 469 18.21 -18.84 -5.41
N PHE A 470 18.53 -20.07 -4.97
CA PHE A 470 19.63 -20.38 -4.09
C PHE A 470 20.70 -21.24 -4.77
N LYS A 471 21.93 -21.14 -4.27
CA LYS A 471 23.05 -21.99 -4.69
C LYS A 471 22.93 -23.39 -4.10
N SER A 472 22.45 -23.52 -2.86
CA SER A 472 22.15 -24.79 -2.22
C SER A 472 21.04 -24.65 -1.19
N VAL A 473 20.33 -25.75 -0.93
CA VAL A 473 19.27 -25.83 0.07
C VAL A 473 19.55 -27.02 0.98
N ALA A 474 19.46 -26.85 2.31
CA ALA A 474 19.64 -27.97 3.23
C ALA A 474 18.90 -27.76 4.55
N TRP A 475 18.72 -28.83 5.33
CA TRP A 475 18.27 -28.75 6.71
C TRP A 475 19.39 -28.29 7.66
N GLU A 476 19.03 -27.50 8.67
CA GLU A 476 19.89 -27.09 9.77
C GLU A 476 19.07 -27.15 11.08
N GLU A 477 19.66 -27.68 12.14
CA GLU A 477 19.01 -27.67 13.45
C GLU A 477 19.05 -26.27 14.06
N ASP A 478 17.89 -25.74 14.46
CA ASP A 478 17.83 -24.60 15.36
C ASP A 478 18.10 -25.07 16.80
N LYS A 479 19.38 -25.09 17.16
CA LYS A 479 19.84 -25.55 18.48
C LYS A 479 19.23 -24.77 19.64
N GLU A 480 18.93 -23.48 19.44
CA GLU A 480 18.34 -22.64 20.49
C GLU A 480 16.88 -23.06 20.73
N GLN A 481 16.12 -23.27 19.65
CA GLN A 481 14.75 -23.76 19.73
C GLN A 481 14.70 -25.22 20.22
N SER A 482 15.58 -26.11 19.75
CA SER A 482 15.69 -27.50 20.24
C SER A 482 15.88 -27.55 21.75
N ALA A 483 16.82 -26.76 22.28
CA ALA A 483 17.07 -26.70 23.73
C ALA A 483 15.88 -26.11 24.50
N ALA A 484 15.10 -25.20 23.91
CA ALA A 484 13.89 -24.68 24.52
C ALA A 484 12.77 -25.74 24.55
N ASP A 485 12.60 -26.47 23.46
CA ASP A 485 11.63 -27.56 23.32
C ASP A 485 11.91 -28.69 24.31
N GLU A 486 13.19 -29.09 24.46
CA GLU A 486 13.62 -30.10 25.42
C GLU A 486 13.31 -29.67 26.86
N ARG A 487 13.62 -28.42 27.24
CA ARG A 487 13.26 -27.88 28.56
C ARG A 487 11.75 -27.88 28.79
N GLN A 488 10.96 -27.48 27.80
CA GLN A 488 9.51 -27.51 27.90
C GLN A 488 8.99 -28.93 28.09
N ALA A 489 9.51 -29.90 27.33
CA ALA A 489 9.16 -31.30 27.46
C ALA A 489 9.53 -31.87 28.84
N GLU A 490 10.70 -31.51 29.39
CA GLU A 490 11.10 -31.88 30.75
C GLU A 490 10.17 -31.30 31.81
N GLU A 491 9.75 -30.04 31.68
CA GLU A 491 8.79 -29.38 32.58
C GLU A 491 7.41 -30.04 32.51
N GLU A 492 6.89 -30.29 31.31
CA GLU A 492 5.60 -30.96 31.10
C GLU A 492 5.62 -32.39 31.64
N MET A 493 6.69 -33.16 31.38
CA MET A 493 6.88 -34.51 31.90
C MET A 493 6.99 -34.51 33.42
N SER A 494 7.68 -33.54 34.01
CA SER A 494 7.79 -33.38 35.46
C SER A 494 6.44 -33.02 36.11
N ALA A 495 5.66 -32.14 35.48
CA ALA A 495 4.31 -31.79 35.92
C ALA A 495 3.37 -33.01 35.83
N TRP A 496 3.47 -33.79 34.76
CA TRP A 496 2.70 -35.02 34.59
C TRP A 496 3.08 -36.09 35.62
N LEU A 497 4.37 -36.33 35.85
CA LEU A 497 4.85 -37.25 36.89
C LEU A 497 4.41 -36.81 38.29
N ALA A 498 4.35 -35.51 38.57
CA ALA A 498 3.86 -34.98 39.84
C ALA A 498 2.33 -35.14 40.03
N THR A 499 1.57 -35.36 38.95
CA THR A 499 0.14 -35.70 39.02
C THR A 499 -0.16 -37.19 39.17
N ILE A 500 0.85 -38.06 39.06
CA ILE A 500 0.71 -39.49 39.32
C ILE A 500 0.89 -39.71 40.83
N ASP A 501 -0.16 -40.17 41.50
CA ASP A 501 -0.15 -40.47 42.93
C ASP A 501 0.84 -41.63 43.21
N PRO A 502 1.86 -41.46 44.07
CA PRO A 502 2.81 -42.53 44.38
C PRO A 502 2.16 -43.77 45.02
N ASP A 503 0.93 -43.68 45.53
CA ASP A 503 0.22 -44.82 46.15
C ASP A 503 -0.51 -45.74 45.15
N GLU A 504 -0.66 -45.38 43.87
CA GLU A 504 -1.19 -46.30 42.83
C GLU A 504 -0.09 -47.16 42.16
N ALA A 505 1.19 -46.85 42.39
CA ALA A 505 2.32 -47.57 41.78
C ALA A 505 2.78 -48.84 42.54
N THR A 506 2.08 -49.24 43.61
CA THR A 506 2.40 -50.46 44.40
C THR A 506 1.29 -51.53 44.40
N ALA A 507 0.30 -51.41 43.52
CA ALA A 507 -0.74 -52.41 43.32
C ALA A 507 -0.62 -53.08 41.93
N ASP A 508 0.46 -53.82 41.70
CA ASP A 508 0.48 -55.01 40.84
C ASP A 508 1.69 -55.92 41.15
#